data_AF-A0A3N5FIK4-F1
#
_entry.id   AF-A0A3N5FIK4-F1
#
_cell.length_a   1.000
_cell.length_b   1.000
_cell.length_c   1.000
_cell.angle_alpha   90.00
_cell.angle_beta   90.00
_cell.angle_gamma   90.00
#
_symmetry.space_group_name_H-M   'P 1'
#
loop_
_entity.id
_entity.type
_entity.pdbx_description
1 polymer ?
#
loop_
_entity_poly.entity_id
_entity_poly.type
_entity_poly.pdbx_seq_one_letter_code
_entity_poly.pdbx_strand_id
1 'polypeptide(L)' 'MGFIRDQEERLAIGLLTAQYQKKNLPVPEISELKRQAAKIVDEAHGIARERGKNVLSIIKDMGDELRKK' A
#
# COMPACT_ATOMS: atom_id res chain seq x y z
N MET A 1 -16.53 -4.19 1.23
CA MET A 1 -16.27 -4.14 2.68
C MET A 1 -16.00 -5.55 3.17
N GLY A 2 -14.75 -5.96 3.16
CA GLY A 2 -14.31 -7.25 3.68
C GLY A 2 -13.20 -6.97 4.69
N PHE A 3 -13.27 -7.58 5.87
CA PHE A 3 -12.33 -7.36 6.98
C PHE A 3 -10.85 -7.46 6.57
N ILE A 4 -10.55 -8.27 5.55
CA ILE A 4 -9.22 -8.45 4.98
C ILE A 4 -8.76 -7.18 4.24
N ARG A 5 -9.64 -6.55 3.45
CA ARG A 5 -9.33 -5.33 2.69
C ARG A 5 -9.01 -4.14 3.61
N ASP A 6 -9.77 -3.99 4.70
CA ASP A 6 -9.50 -2.92 5.69
C ASP A 6 -8.12 -3.06 6.35
N GLN A 7 -7.63 -4.29 6.56
CA GLN A 7 -6.30 -4.54 7.11
C GLN A 7 -5.20 -4.24 6.08
N GLU A 8 -5.41 -4.64 4.83
CA GLU A 8 -4.50 -4.34 3.71
C GLU A 8 -4.37 -2.82 3.50
N GLU A 9 -5.49 -2.08 3.55
CA GLU A 9 -5.50 -0.62 3.42
C GLU A 9 -4.76 0.05 4.58
N ARG A 10 -4.97 -0.40 5.82
CA ARG A 10 -4.22 0.13 6.99
C ARG A 10 -2.72 -0.08 6.85
N LEU A 11 -2.31 -1.26 6.37
CA LEU A 11 -0.90 -1.57 6.15
C LEU A 11 -0.32 -0.68 5.04
N ALA A 12 -1.04 -0.50 3.93
CA ALA A 12 -0.65 0.39 2.85
C ALA A 12 -0.54 1.86 3.30
N ILE A 13 -1.44 2.35 4.15
CA ILE A 13 -1.35 3.70 4.75
C ILE A 13 -0.07 3.85 5.59
N GLY A 14 0.26 2.85 6.41
CA GLY A 14 1.48 2.86 7.21
C GLY A 14 2.74 2.93 6.34
N LEU A 15 2.78 2.14 5.27
CA LEU A 15 3.88 2.16 4.30
C LEU A 15 4.00 3.49 3.56
N LEU A 16 2.88 4.08 3.12
CA LEU A 16 2.85 5.39 2.50
C LEU A 16 3.36 6.47 3.45
N THR A 17 2.88 6.47 4.70
CA THR A 17 3.32 7.43 5.72
C THR A 17 4.84 7.35 5.94
N ALA A 18 5.36 6.14 6.13
CA ALA A 18 6.80 5.91 6.28
C ALA A 18 7.59 6.36 5.04
N GLN A 19 7.02 6.20 3.85
CA GLN A 19 7.62 6.67 2.60
C GLN A 19 7.72 8.21 2.55
N TYR A 20 6.62 8.91 2.83
CA TYR A 20 6.61 10.38 2.85
C TYR A 20 7.63 10.92 3.87
N GLN A 21 7.67 10.32 5.06
CA GLN A 21 8.65 10.65 6.09
C GLN A 21 10.09 10.41 5.62
N LYS A 22 10.39 9.24 5.04
CA LYS A 22 11.74 8.93 4.54
C LYS A 22 12.20 9.90 3.45
N LYS A 23 11.28 10.36 2.59
CA LYS A 23 11.58 11.32 1.51
C LYS A 23 11.62 12.78 2.00
N ASN A 24 11.47 13.04 3.30
CA ASN A 24 11.30 14.39 3.86
C ASN A 24 10.18 15.18 3.15
N LEU A 25 9.15 14.48 2.69
CA LEU A 25 7.98 15.07 2.07
C LEU A 25 6.89 15.28 3.13
N PRO A 26 6.05 16.32 2.98
CA PRO A 26 4.90 16.49 3.85
C PRO A 26 3.98 15.28 3.71
N VAL A 27 3.63 14.67 4.84
CA VAL A 27 2.66 13.57 4.88
C VAL A 27 1.29 14.12 4.50
N PRO A 28 0.62 13.57 3.47
CA PRO A 28 -0.71 14.02 3.07
C PRO A 28 -1.76 13.77 4.16
N GLU A 29 -2.88 14.47 4.04
CA GLU A 29 -4.09 14.21 4.82
C GLU A 29 -4.50 12.72 4.80
N ILE A 30 -5.08 12.26 5.92
CA ILE A 30 -5.44 10.84 6.08
C ILE A 30 -6.42 10.37 5.01
N SER A 31 -7.30 11.25 4.53
CA SER A 31 -8.26 10.97 3.46
C SER A 31 -7.55 10.68 2.13
N GLU A 32 -6.44 11.36 1.88
CA GLU A 32 -5.63 11.16 0.67
C GLU A 32 -4.77 9.90 0.78
N LEU A 33 -4.20 9.66 1.95
CA LEU A 33 -3.49 8.40 2.24
C LEU A 33 -4.42 7.19 2.08
N LYS A 34 -5.67 7.28 2.52
CA LYS A 34 -6.70 6.23 2.31
C LYS A 34 -6.98 6.01 0.83
N ARG A 35 -7.14 7.09 0.04
CA ARG A 35 -7.35 6.97 -1.42
C ARG A 35 -6.18 6.31 -2.12
N GLN A 36 -4.94 6.67 -1.75
CA GLN A 36 -3.74 6.05 -2.31
C GLN A 36 -3.59 4.59 -1.88
N ALA A 37 -3.84 4.30 -0.61
CA ALA A 37 -3.81 2.94 -0.06
C ALA A 37 -4.82 2.02 -0.74
N ALA A 38 -6.06 2.48 -0.94
CA ALA A 38 -7.09 1.71 -1.65
C ALA A 38 -6.65 1.33 -3.07
N LYS A 39 -6.01 2.26 -3.80
CA LYS A 39 -5.47 1.99 -5.14
C LYS A 39 -4.36 0.93 -5.11
N ILE A 40 -3.43 1.03 -4.15
CA ILE A 40 -2.34 0.05 -3.99
C ILE A 40 -2.91 -1.34 -3.68
N VAL A 41 -3.91 -1.42 -2.82
CA VAL A 41 -4.58 -2.68 -2.48
C VAL A 41 -5.29 -3.26 -3.70
N ASP A 42 -6.06 -2.45 -4.45
CA ASP A 42 -6.73 -2.91 -5.66
C ASP A 42 -5.73 -3.40 -6.74
N GLU A 43 -4.60 -2.71 -6.92
CA GLU A 43 -3.52 -3.14 -7.82
C GLU A 43 -2.87 -4.45 -7.35
N ALA A 44 -2.62 -4.58 -6.04
CA ALA A 44 -2.08 -5.80 -5.46
C ALA A 44 -3.04 -6.99 -5.60
N HIS A 45 -4.36 -6.78 -5.49
CA HIS A 45 -5.37 -7.79 -5.81
C HIS A 45 -5.35 -8.19 -7.30
N GLY A 46 -5.13 -7.23 -8.21
CA GLY A 46 -4.95 -7.50 -9.63
C GLY A 46 -3.74 -8.42 -9.88
N ILE A 47 -2.58 -8.05 -9.34
CA ILE A 47 -1.34 -8.83 -9.46
C ILE A 47 -1.49 -10.21 -8.80
N ALA A 48 -2.16 -10.29 -7.65
CA ALA A 48 -2.43 -11.54 -6.94
C ALA A 48 -3.27 -12.48 -7.81
N ARG A 49 -4.27 -11.95 -8.52
CA ARG A 49 -5.12 -12.71 -9.43
C ARG A 49 -4.34 -13.23 -10.64
N GLU A 50 -3.45 -12.42 -11.20
CA GLU A 50 -2.65 -12.81 -12.37
C GLU A 50 -1.50 -13.78 -12.03
N ARG A 51 -0.88 -13.63 -10.85
CA ARG A 51 0.36 -14.33 -10.49
C ARG A 51 0.20 -15.36 -9.37
N GLY A 52 -0.98 -15.47 -8.77
CA GLY A 52 -1.26 -16.37 -7.65
C GLY A 52 -0.53 -16.03 -6.34
N LYS A 53 -0.01 -14.80 -6.20
CA LYS A 53 0.75 -14.36 -5.01
C LYS A 53 -0.17 -13.74 -3.95
N ASN A 54 0.26 -13.78 -2.69
CA ASN A 54 -0.45 -13.15 -1.58
C ASN A 54 -0.39 -11.61 -1.70
N VAL A 55 -1.54 -10.95 -1.57
CA VAL A 55 -1.73 -9.50 -1.67
C VAL A 55 -0.83 -8.73 -0.71
N LEU A 56 -0.68 -9.19 0.55
CA LEU A 56 0.20 -8.55 1.53
C LEU A 56 1.67 -8.58 1.11
N SER A 57 2.11 -9.69 0.51
CA SER A 57 3.46 -9.81 -0.01
C SER A 57 3.68 -8.84 -1.16
N ILE A 58 2.69 -8.68 -2.05
CA ILE A 58 2.77 -7.73 -3.16
C ILE A 58 2.81 -6.28 -2.65
N ILE A 59 1.95 -5.91 -1.70
CA ILE A 59 1.96 -4.56 -1.09
C ILE A 59 3.31 -4.26 -0.46
N LYS A 60 3.90 -5.24 0.24
CA LYS A 60 5.21 -5.10 0.85
C LYS A 60 6.32 -4.99 -0.20
N ASP A 61 6.31 -5.84 -1.21
CA ASP A 61 7.27 -5.81 -2.32
C ASP A 61 7.22 -4.46 -3.05
N MET A 62 6.03 -3.94 -3.34
CA MET A 62 5.83 -2.60 -3.90
C MET A 62 6.44 -1.52 -2.99
N GLY A 63 6.24 -1.62 -1.67
CA GLY A 63 6.86 -0.73 -0.69
C GLY A 63 8.39 -0.85 -0.64
N ASP A 64 8.93 -2.06 -0.77
CA ASP A 64 10.36 -2.36 -0.74
C ASP A 64 11.09 -1.95 -2.04
N GLU A 65 10.47 -2.15 -3.21
CA GLU A 65 10.97 -1.65 -4.50
C GLU A 65 11.06 -0.12 -4.48
N LEU A 66 10.05 0.54 -3.93
CA LEU A 66 10.06 1.98 -3.72
C LEU A 66 11.08 2.44 -2.65
N ARG A 67 11.50 1.55 -1.75
CA ARG A 67 12.50 1.83 -0.71
C ARG A 67 13.94 1.70 -1.21
N LYS A 68 14.19 0.83 -2.19
CA LYS A 68 15.52 0.56 -2.78
C LYS A 68 15.95 1.59 -3.82
N LYS A 69 15.02 2.39 -4.36
CA LYS A 69 15.28 3.48 -5.29
C LYS A 69 15.48 4.80 -4.56
#